data_AF-A0A1B7MS66-F1
#
_entry.id   AF-A0A1B7MS66-F1
#
_cell.length_a   1.000
_cell.length_b   1.000
_cell.length_c   1.000
_cell.angle_alpha   90.00
_cell.angle_beta   90.00
_cell.angle_gamma   90.00
#
_symmetry.space_group_name_H-M   'P 1'
#
loop_
_entity.id
_entity.type
_entity.pdbx_description
1 polymer ?
#
loop_
_entity_poly.entity_id
_entity_poly.type
_entity_poly.pdbx_seq_one_letter_code
_entity_poly.pdbx_strand_id
1 'polypeptide(L)'
;MIQRDISLLSVQDKGDNVFEVLLKMIVQVAQVDDTNDTEKKHRDIQVKKMLNMVVPVGSVSSTRATQPTGQESSMLFNRLNAMAVAIHLDPSISNARHRVGQARRCVNFKEAHDYTRGVCMRGIEHICAVMRHHRVQLGEILSWLAEVTGILLGEYQEARMLPSNDNNNIVKIKTVEMIKSLLVSAARMIETASLDTKDERHEYPDPAFLEGPWVKDIFNPKNPVAIEDDSSAACQEVVKAFLDARMKALPRPSVPPVSLTVDSQESQDEYDKFFIDLNDPVILAALGDEPAQASGMEWKGKEEAVYKVCVPLASQLFRVVCRYVVDSPAPSRVESRRETADRWIDCWVGVGNVLVQNGSSWKNHMHLGPESWERIPDPLWRRRVGLRFCLALLKLDSKAYSTYEDYFIEVLLVCTVPFKTTIEHEYVSIVFTLDGLRHPLLRGVLAEPSAGSSTFEISLEEYSTVRQTLIKCKNSAIIIKIPLIFEQRYSSTSLSVCKIIRILSTTSTLVS
;
A
#
# COMPACT_ATOMS: atom_id res chain seq x y z
N MET A 1 -11.40 -4.99 -24.53
CA MET A 1 -12.71 -5.52 -24.09
C MET A 1 -13.04 -5.32 -22.60
N ILE A 2 -12.38 -5.96 -21.62
CA ILE A 2 -12.70 -5.72 -20.19
C ILE A 2 -11.81 -4.59 -19.67
N GLN A 3 -12.11 -3.35 -20.06
CA GLN A 3 -11.41 -2.17 -19.52
C GLN A 3 -11.91 -1.86 -18.11
N ARG A 4 -11.75 -2.80 -17.18
CA ARG A 4 -12.16 -2.72 -15.77
C ARG A 4 -13.63 -2.37 -15.51
N ASP A 5 -14.44 -2.39 -16.55
CA ASP A 5 -15.87 -2.10 -16.48
C ASP A 5 -16.61 -3.21 -17.21
N ILE A 6 -17.45 -3.92 -16.48
CA ILE A 6 -18.23 -5.04 -17.00
C ILE A 6 -19.42 -4.57 -17.83
N SER A 7 -19.89 -3.33 -17.61
CA SER A 7 -20.98 -2.73 -18.38
C SER A 7 -20.63 -2.57 -19.86
N LEU A 8 -19.33 -2.47 -20.17
CA LEU A 8 -18.82 -2.47 -21.54
C LEU A 8 -19.13 -3.76 -22.30
N LEU A 9 -19.40 -4.87 -21.61
CA LEU A 9 -19.83 -6.12 -22.24
C LEU A 9 -21.28 -6.08 -22.73
N SER A 10 -22.07 -5.12 -22.23
CA SER A 10 -23.48 -4.94 -22.58
C SER A 10 -23.70 -3.81 -23.59
N VAL A 11 -22.72 -2.94 -23.81
CA VAL A 11 -22.80 -1.77 -24.72
C VAL A 11 -21.92 -1.97 -25.96
N GLN A 12 -22.46 -1.72 -27.15
CA GLN A 12 -21.71 -1.72 -28.40
C GLN A 12 -20.98 -0.38 -28.60
N ASP A 13 -19.68 -0.43 -28.90
CA ASP A 13 -18.86 0.76 -29.19
C ASP A 13 -18.37 0.75 -30.64
N LYS A 14 -18.16 1.94 -31.22
CA LYS A 14 -17.69 2.11 -32.60
C LYS A 14 -16.25 1.61 -32.81
N GLY A 15 -15.49 1.43 -31.72
CA GLY A 15 -14.13 0.87 -31.74
C GLY A 15 -14.05 -0.65 -31.56
N ASP A 16 -15.16 -1.35 -31.35
CA ASP A 16 -15.15 -2.79 -31.09
C ASP A 16 -14.68 -3.58 -32.32
N ASN A 17 -13.78 -4.54 -32.10
CA ASN A 17 -13.45 -5.51 -33.15
C ASN A 17 -14.53 -6.60 -33.27
N VAL A 18 -14.56 -7.32 -34.40
CA VAL A 18 -15.59 -8.34 -34.68
C VAL A 18 -15.67 -9.42 -33.59
N PHE A 19 -14.53 -9.78 -33.00
CA PHE A 19 -14.48 -10.77 -31.94
C PHE A 19 -15.04 -10.23 -30.61
N GLU A 20 -14.80 -8.95 -30.31
CA GLU A 20 -15.40 -8.28 -29.16
C GLU A 20 -16.92 -8.18 -29.31
N VAL A 21 -17.43 -7.84 -30.50
CA VAL A 21 -18.87 -7.85 -30.79
C VAL A 21 -19.46 -9.25 -30.57
N LEU A 22 -18.78 -10.31 -31.03
CA LEU A 22 -19.21 -11.69 -30.81
C LEU A 22 -19.31 -12.03 -29.32
N LEU A 23 -18.31 -11.66 -28.51
CA LEU A 23 -18.34 -11.91 -27.07
C LEU A 23 -19.44 -11.11 -26.37
N LYS A 24 -19.68 -9.85 -26.76
CA LYS A 24 -20.79 -9.04 -26.24
C LYS A 24 -22.15 -9.65 -26.56
N MET A 25 -22.34 -10.15 -27.78
CA MET A 25 -23.57 -10.86 -28.16
C MET A 25 -23.80 -12.10 -27.29
N ILE A 26 -22.75 -12.89 -27.02
CA ILE A 26 -22.85 -14.07 -26.15
C ILE A 26 -23.25 -13.67 -24.72
N VAL A 27 -22.66 -12.59 -24.19
CA VAL A 27 -23.00 -12.07 -22.85
C VAL A 27 -24.44 -11.57 -22.81
N GLN A 28 -24.89 -10.82 -23.81
CA GLN A 28 -26.27 -10.34 -23.88
C GLN A 28 -27.28 -11.50 -23.96
N VAL A 29 -27.00 -12.55 -24.74
CA VAL A 29 -27.84 -13.75 -24.80
C VAL A 29 -27.92 -14.45 -23.43
N ALA A 30 -26.83 -14.45 -22.66
CA ALA A 30 -26.80 -15.03 -21.32
C ALA A 30 -27.53 -14.18 -20.26
N GLN A 31 -27.67 -12.87 -20.48
CA GLN A 31 -28.29 -11.92 -19.55
C GLN A 31 -29.79 -11.73 -19.75
N VAL A 32 -30.42 -12.37 -20.75
CA VAL A 32 -31.88 -12.27 -20.96
C VAL A 32 -32.61 -12.98 -19.82
N ASP A 33 -33.42 -12.25 -19.04
CA ASP A 33 -34.25 -12.82 -17.98
C ASP A 33 -35.36 -13.70 -18.57
N ASP A 34 -35.33 -15.01 -18.26
CA ASP A 34 -36.47 -15.90 -18.50
C ASP A 34 -37.24 -16.15 -17.22
N THR A 35 -38.55 -16.26 -17.37
CA THR A 35 -39.47 -16.60 -16.29
C THR A 35 -39.53 -18.11 -15.99
N ASN A 36 -38.98 -18.97 -16.86
CA ASN A 36 -39.01 -20.44 -16.73
C ASN A 36 -37.62 -21.07 -16.49
N ASP A 37 -37.50 -21.91 -15.45
CA ASP A 37 -36.26 -22.62 -15.09
C ASP A 37 -35.75 -23.62 -16.15
N THR A 38 -36.65 -24.20 -16.95
CA THR A 38 -36.29 -25.14 -18.03
C THR A 38 -35.64 -24.42 -19.21
N GLU A 39 -36.14 -23.25 -19.58
CA GLU A 39 -35.61 -22.41 -20.66
C GLU A 39 -34.25 -21.84 -20.27
N LYS A 40 -34.11 -21.41 -19.01
CA LYS A 40 -32.83 -21.01 -18.42
C LYS A 40 -31.75 -22.10 -18.54
N LYS A 41 -32.04 -23.34 -18.11
CA LYS A 41 -31.10 -24.46 -18.23
C LYS A 41 -30.70 -24.75 -19.67
N HIS A 42 -31.66 -24.71 -20.60
CA HIS A 42 -31.37 -24.95 -22.01
C HIS A 42 -30.46 -23.87 -22.60
N ARG A 43 -30.66 -22.60 -22.22
CA ARG A 43 -29.77 -21.50 -22.63
C ARG A 43 -28.40 -21.59 -22.00
N ASP A 44 -28.29 -21.94 -20.73
CA ASP A 44 -26.98 -22.15 -20.09
C ASP A 44 -26.15 -23.21 -20.84
N ILE A 45 -26.81 -24.28 -21.30
CA ILE A 45 -26.18 -25.31 -22.14
C ILE A 45 -25.76 -24.73 -23.50
N GLN A 46 -26.61 -23.91 -24.14
CA GLN A 46 -26.28 -23.27 -25.42
C GLN A 46 -25.12 -22.28 -25.28
N VAL A 47 -25.14 -21.41 -24.27
CA VAL A 47 -24.07 -20.44 -23.97
C VAL A 47 -22.77 -21.17 -23.69
N LYS A 48 -22.78 -22.23 -22.87
CA LYS A 48 -21.60 -23.07 -22.62
C LYS A 48 -21.07 -23.70 -23.91
N LYS A 49 -21.95 -24.18 -24.79
CA LYS A 49 -21.58 -24.75 -26.08
C LYS A 49 -20.96 -23.70 -27.00
N MET A 50 -21.56 -22.51 -27.09
CA MET A 50 -21.03 -21.38 -27.87
C MET A 50 -19.67 -20.93 -27.34
N LEU A 51 -19.52 -20.78 -26.01
CA LEU A 51 -18.24 -20.44 -25.38
C LEU A 51 -17.18 -21.51 -25.66
N ASN A 52 -17.50 -22.79 -25.58
CA ASN A 52 -16.57 -23.87 -25.89
C ASN A 52 -16.17 -23.92 -27.38
N MET A 53 -17.02 -23.43 -28.28
CA MET A 53 -16.67 -23.25 -29.69
C MET A 53 -15.80 -22.02 -29.93
N VAL A 54 -16.04 -20.94 -29.18
CA VAL A 54 -15.35 -19.65 -29.35
C VAL A 54 -14.00 -19.61 -28.63
N VAL A 55 -13.84 -20.34 -27.52
CA VAL A 55 -12.56 -20.46 -26.80
C VAL A 55 -11.65 -21.43 -27.57
N PRO A 56 -10.62 -20.93 -28.28
CA PRO A 56 -9.77 -21.77 -29.11
C PRO A 56 -8.86 -22.66 -28.28
N VAL A 57 -8.69 -23.91 -28.72
CA VAL A 57 -7.82 -24.92 -28.07
C VAL A 57 -6.50 -24.99 -28.84
N GLY A 58 -5.48 -24.23 -28.43
CA GLY A 58 -4.16 -24.29 -29.04
C GLY A 58 -3.17 -23.28 -28.47
N SER A 59 -1.88 -23.59 -28.54
CA SER A 59 -0.79 -22.66 -28.23
C SER A 59 -0.61 -21.66 -29.37
N VAL A 60 -0.25 -20.42 -29.05
CA VAL A 60 0.26 -19.45 -30.03
C VAL A 60 1.78 -19.62 -30.05
N SER A 61 2.32 -20.05 -31.19
CA SER A 61 3.77 -20.19 -31.38
C SER A 61 4.40 -18.79 -31.46
N SER A 62 4.95 -18.31 -30.36
CA SER A 62 5.80 -17.12 -30.33
C SER A 62 7.18 -17.54 -29.85
N THR A 63 8.20 -17.24 -30.63
CA THR A 63 9.60 -17.47 -30.27
C THR A 63 10.28 -16.15 -29.94
N ARG A 64 11.34 -16.19 -29.12
CA ARG A 64 12.07 -15.00 -28.66
C ARG A 64 12.72 -14.19 -29.79
N ALA A 65 13.00 -14.85 -30.91
CA ALA A 65 13.69 -14.28 -32.06
C ALA A 65 12.79 -13.47 -33.01
N THR A 66 11.47 -13.71 -32.98
CA THR A 66 10.55 -13.14 -33.96
C THR A 66 9.43 -12.40 -33.24
N GLN A 67 9.28 -11.11 -33.54
CA GLN A 67 8.13 -10.35 -33.07
C GLN A 67 6.85 -11.02 -33.59
N PRO A 68 5.83 -11.26 -32.74
CA PRO A 68 4.58 -11.85 -33.19
C PRO A 68 3.94 -10.94 -34.24
N THR A 69 3.38 -11.55 -35.27
CA THR A 69 2.55 -10.85 -36.24
C THR A 69 1.34 -10.21 -35.54
N GLY A 70 0.80 -9.13 -36.09
CA GLY A 70 -0.41 -8.48 -35.55
C GLY A 70 -1.60 -9.43 -35.44
N GLN A 71 -1.64 -10.48 -36.27
CA GLN A 71 -2.63 -11.53 -36.21
C GLN A 71 -2.42 -12.47 -35.00
N GLU A 72 -1.19 -12.89 -34.72
CA GLU A 72 -0.87 -13.75 -33.57
C GLU A 72 -1.13 -13.06 -32.23
N SER A 73 -0.78 -11.78 -32.12
CA SER A 73 -1.08 -10.98 -30.93
C SER A 73 -2.59 -10.80 -30.72
N SER A 74 -3.32 -10.49 -31.79
CA SER A 74 -4.78 -10.37 -31.74
C SER A 74 -5.43 -11.71 -31.36
N MET A 75 -4.94 -12.83 -31.91
CA MET A 75 -5.41 -14.17 -31.54
C MET A 75 -5.19 -14.45 -30.05
N LEU A 76 -4.01 -14.15 -29.50
CA LEU A 76 -3.74 -14.36 -28.08
C LEU A 76 -4.64 -13.49 -27.19
N PHE A 77 -4.78 -12.20 -27.52
CA PHE A 77 -5.63 -11.27 -26.78
C PHE A 77 -7.09 -11.73 -26.76
N ASN A 78 -7.61 -12.13 -27.93
CA ASN A 78 -8.96 -12.67 -28.09
C ASN A 78 -9.16 -13.96 -27.28
N ARG A 79 -8.17 -14.88 -27.28
CA ARG A 79 -8.21 -16.11 -26.46
C ARG A 79 -8.33 -15.81 -24.97
N LEU A 80 -7.48 -14.93 -24.45
CA LEU A 80 -7.45 -14.58 -23.02
C LEU A 80 -8.74 -13.87 -22.61
N ASN A 81 -9.26 -12.96 -23.44
CA ASN A 81 -10.54 -12.30 -23.19
C ASN A 81 -11.72 -13.25 -23.22
N ALA A 82 -11.75 -14.21 -24.15
CA ALA A 82 -12.80 -15.23 -24.20
C ALA A 82 -12.80 -16.10 -22.94
N MET A 83 -11.62 -16.43 -22.41
CA MET A 83 -11.52 -17.16 -21.14
C MET A 83 -12.02 -16.32 -19.96
N ALA A 84 -11.69 -15.03 -19.91
CA ALA A 84 -12.20 -14.12 -18.90
C ALA A 84 -13.74 -14.01 -18.96
N VAL A 85 -14.32 -13.86 -20.16
CA VAL A 85 -15.79 -13.87 -20.35
C VAL A 85 -16.41 -15.21 -19.97
N ALA A 86 -15.76 -16.33 -20.31
CA ALA A 86 -16.26 -17.65 -19.92
C ALA A 86 -16.28 -17.85 -18.39
N ILE A 87 -15.35 -17.26 -17.65
CA ILE A 87 -15.38 -17.22 -16.18
C ILE A 87 -16.47 -16.28 -15.69
N HIS A 88 -16.67 -15.14 -16.36
CA HIS A 88 -17.74 -14.20 -16.01
C HIS A 88 -19.13 -14.83 -16.11
N LEU A 89 -19.37 -15.65 -17.14
CA LEU A 89 -20.66 -16.30 -17.39
C LEU A 89 -20.88 -17.58 -16.57
N ASP A 90 -19.83 -18.29 -16.17
CA ASP A 90 -19.90 -19.43 -15.26
C ASP A 90 -18.80 -19.29 -14.18
N PRO A 91 -19.07 -18.60 -13.06
CA PRO A 91 -18.09 -18.33 -12.02
C PRO A 91 -17.81 -19.54 -11.09
N SER A 92 -18.00 -20.77 -11.55
CA SER A 92 -17.66 -21.95 -10.76
C SER A 92 -16.14 -22.12 -10.61
N ILE A 93 -15.70 -22.58 -9.41
CA ILE A 93 -14.29 -22.82 -9.08
C ILE A 93 -13.63 -23.77 -10.10
N SER A 94 -14.37 -24.82 -10.51
CA SER A 94 -13.89 -25.80 -11.50
C SER A 94 -13.67 -25.17 -12.87
N ASN A 95 -14.62 -24.35 -13.36
CA ASN A 95 -14.48 -23.65 -14.63
C ASN A 95 -13.32 -22.64 -14.57
N ALA A 96 -13.23 -21.84 -13.51
CA ALA A 96 -12.13 -20.89 -13.35
C ALA A 96 -10.75 -21.58 -13.37
N ARG A 97 -10.56 -22.67 -12.61
CA ARG A 97 -9.33 -23.47 -12.64
C ARG A 97 -9.05 -24.03 -14.04
N HIS A 98 -10.07 -24.57 -14.72
CA HIS A 98 -9.92 -25.10 -16.07
C HIS A 98 -9.49 -24.01 -17.07
N ARG A 99 -10.13 -22.84 -17.05
CA ARG A 99 -9.84 -21.71 -17.95
C ARG A 99 -8.49 -21.08 -17.68
N VAL A 100 -8.09 -20.91 -16.41
CA VAL A 100 -6.73 -20.46 -16.05
C VAL A 100 -5.68 -21.47 -16.56
N GLY A 101 -5.94 -22.78 -16.40
CA GLY A 101 -5.07 -23.83 -16.93
C GLY A 101 -4.96 -23.80 -18.46
N GLN A 102 -6.04 -23.50 -19.17
CA GLN A 102 -6.03 -23.29 -20.62
C GLN A 102 -5.23 -22.03 -21.00
N ALA A 103 -5.47 -20.91 -20.33
CA ALA A 103 -4.77 -19.63 -20.56
C ALA A 103 -3.26 -19.79 -20.42
N ARG A 104 -2.83 -20.48 -19.37
CA ARG A 104 -1.44 -20.79 -19.09
C ARG A 104 -0.76 -21.60 -20.20
N ARG A 105 -1.49 -22.49 -20.88
CA ARG A 105 -0.98 -23.31 -22.00
C ARG A 105 -0.94 -22.55 -23.33
N CYS A 106 -1.60 -21.39 -23.44
CA CYS A 106 -1.61 -20.63 -24.68
C CYS A 106 -0.23 -20.07 -25.06
N VAL A 107 0.65 -19.82 -24.08
CA VAL A 107 1.96 -19.20 -24.29
C VAL A 107 3.03 -19.89 -23.45
N ASN A 108 4.12 -20.33 -24.09
CA ASN A 108 5.34 -20.66 -23.36
C ASN A 108 6.05 -19.36 -22.96
N PHE A 109 5.78 -18.85 -21.75
CA PHE A 109 6.27 -17.53 -21.32
C PHE A 109 7.79 -17.39 -21.43
N LYS A 110 8.55 -18.45 -21.11
CA LYS A 110 10.02 -18.45 -21.16
C LYS A 110 10.55 -18.23 -22.58
N GLU A 111 9.89 -18.79 -23.58
CA GLU A 111 10.35 -18.72 -24.98
C GLU A 111 9.67 -17.59 -25.77
N ALA A 112 8.63 -16.99 -25.22
CA ALA A 112 7.85 -15.96 -25.88
C ALA A 112 8.63 -14.64 -26.03
N HIS A 113 8.33 -13.91 -27.11
CA HIS A 113 8.80 -12.55 -27.34
C HIS A 113 8.27 -11.57 -26.26
N ASP A 114 8.99 -10.49 -26.00
CA ASP A 114 8.68 -9.50 -24.94
C ASP A 114 7.26 -8.93 -25.06
N TYR A 115 6.82 -8.60 -26.28
CA TYR A 115 5.45 -8.16 -26.53
C TYR A 115 4.40 -9.20 -26.11
N THR A 116 4.60 -10.47 -26.49
CA THR A 116 3.71 -11.59 -26.15
C THR A 116 3.66 -11.80 -24.63
N ARG A 117 4.82 -11.72 -23.96
CA ARG A 117 4.92 -11.76 -22.50
C ARG A 117 4.13 -10.60 -21.86
N GLY A 118 4.18 -9.40 -22.43
CA GLY A 118 3.37 -8.25 -22.01
C GLY A 118 1.86 -8.50 -22.12
N VAL A 119 1.40 -9.07 -23.24
CA VAL A 119 -0.01 -9.48 -23.42
C VAL A 119 -0.41 -10.55 -22.41
N CYS A 120 0.46 -11.51 -22.12
CA CYS A 120 0.24 -12.54 -21.11
C CYS A 120 0.05 -11.96 -19.72
N MET A 121 0.90 -11.02 -19.28
CA MET A 121 0.78 -10.35 -17.98
C MET A 121 -0.54 -9.56 -17.86
N ARG A 122 -0.93 -8.84 -18.91
CA ARG A 122 -2.25 -8.20 -18.96
C ARG A 122 -3.37 -9.23 -18.93
N GLY A 123 -3.26 -10.35 -19.62
CA GLY A 123 -4.25 -11.43 -19.56
C GLY A 123 -4.46 -11.96 -18.14
N ILE A 124 -3.38 -12.16 -17.39
CA ILE A 124 -3.43 -12.53 -15.97
C ILE A 124 -4.21 -11.48 -15.17
N GLU A 125 -3.91 -10.20 -15.36
CA GLU A 125 -4.62 -9.08 -14.71
C GLU A 125 -6.13 -9.13 -14.96
N HIS A 126 -6.56 -9.32 -16.23
CA HIS A 126 -7.98 -9.30 -16.59
C HIS A 126 -8.73 -10.53 -16.07
N ILE A 127 -8.12 -11.71 -16.16
CA ILE A 127 -8.72 -12.95 -15.62
C ILE A 127 -8.84 -12.84 -14.10
N CYS A 128 -7.81 -12.34 -13.42
CA CYS A 128 -7.86 -12.11 -11.98
C CYS A 128 -8.97 -11.12 -11.59
N ALA A 129 -9.11 -10.00 -12.33
CA ALA A 129 -10.16 -9.02 -12.05
C ALA A 129 -11.58 -9.63 -12.17
N VAL A 130 -11.83 -10.48 -13.17
CA VAL A 130 -13.11 -11.20 -13.30
C VAL A 130 -13.31 -12.20 -12.15
N MET A 131 -12.27 -12.95 -11.79
CA MET A 131 -12.34 -13.88 -10.66
C MET A 131 -12.63 -13.16 -9.34
N ARG A 132 -12.03 -11.99 -9.12
CA ARG A 132 -12.27 -11.14 -7.95
C ARG A 132 -13.69 -10.58 -7.92
N HIS A 133 -14.18 -10.06 -9.04
CA HIS A 133 -15.55 -9.58 -9.16
C HIS A 133 -16.59 -10.64 -8.75
N HIS A 134 -16.31 -11.90 -9.05
CA HIS A 134 -17.17 -13.05 -8.68
C HIS A 134 -16.77 -13.76 -7.38
N ARG A 135 -15.79 -13.26 -6.62
CA ARG A 135 -15.26 -13.87 -5.38
C ARG A 135 -14.82 -15.33 -5.53
N VAL A 136 -14.25 -15.67 -6.69
CA VAL A 136 -13.68 -16.98 -6.95
C VAL A 136 -12.28 -17.07 -6.37
N GLN A 137 -11.90 -18.25 -5.86
CA GLN A 137 -10.57 -18.50 -5.29
C GLN A 137 -9.44 -18.16 -6.27
N LEU A 138 -8.46 -17.36 -5.82
CA LEU A 138 -7.38 -16.81 -6.65
C LEU A 138 -6.14 -17.72 -6.77
N GLY A 139 -6.12 -18.88 -6.13
CA GLY A 139 -4.92 -19.72 -6.00
C GLY A 139 -4.25 -20.09 -7.33
N GLU A 140 -5.03 -20.49 -8.36
CA GLU A 140 -4.48 -20.90 -9.66
C GLU A 140 -3.87 -19.73 -10.44
N ILE A 141 -4.54 -18.57 -10.42
CA ILE A 141 -4.07 -17.39 -11.15
C ILE A 141 -2.83 -16.77 -10.48
N LEU A 142 -2.79 -16.79 -9.14
CA LEU A 142 -1.61 -16.37 -8.36
C LEU A 142 -0.44 -17.36 -8.49
N SER A 143 -0.71 -18.66 -8.62
CA SER A 143 0.31 -19.66 -8.95
C SER A 143 0.92 -19.39 -10.33
N TRP A 144 0.10 -19.05 -11.33
CA TRP A 144 0.60 -18.65 -12.65
C TRP A 144 1.44 -17.36 -12.59
N LEU A 145 1.00 -16.36 -11.81
CA LEU A 145 1.79 -15.15 -11.55
C LEU A 145 3.15 -15.47 -10.89
N ALA A 146 3.17 -16.39 -9.93
CA ALA A 146 4.38 -16.82 -9.25
C ALA A 146 5.40 -17.43 -10.22
N GLU A 147 4.95 -18.26 -11.17
CA GLU A 147 5.81 -18.86 -12.19
C GLU A 147 6.39 -17.82 -13.15
N VAL A 148 5.56 -16.89 -13.63
CA VAL A 148 6.01 -15.78 -14.47
C VAL A 148 7.07 -14.95 -13.72
N THR A 149 6.85 -14.69 -12.44
CA THR A 149 7.82 -14.00 -11.58
C THR A 149 9.13 -14.78 -11.50
N GLY A 150 9.07 -16.08 -11.24
CA GLY A 150 10.26 -16.94 -11.13
C GLY A 150 11.09 -16.96 -12.40
N ILE A 151 10.45 -17.00 -13.57
CA ILE A 151 11.14 -16.91 -14.87
C ILE A 151 11.86 -15.56 -15.00
N LEU A 152 11.18 -14.44 -14.75
CA LEU A 152 11.76 -13.11 -14.89
C LEU A 152 12.89 -12.85 -13.88
N LEU A 153 12.74 -13.31 -12.63
CA LEU A 153 13.80 -13.20 -11.63
C LEU A 153 15.00 -14.07 -11.96
N GLY A 154 14.79 -15.28 -12.50
CA GLY A 154 15.86 -16.12 -13.02
C GLY A 154 16.64 -15.44 -14.14
N GLU A 155 15.95 -14.89 -15.13
CA GLU A 155 16.57 -14.13 -16.23
C GLU A 155 17.34 -12.89 -15.73
N TYR A 156 16.79 -12.19 -14.73
CA TYR A 156 17.48 -11.04 -14.13
C TYR A 156 18.76 -11.44 -13.40
N GLN A 157 18.73 -12.55 -12.66
CA GLN A 157 19.92 -13.08 -11.97
C GLN A 157 20.98 -13.52 -12.98
N GLU A 158 20.59 -14.24 -14.03
CA GLU A 158 21.49 -14.64 -15.12
C GLU A 158 22.14 -13.42 -15.78
N ALA A 159 21.34 -12.41 -16.15
CA ALA A 159 21.83 -11.18 -16.76
C ALA A 159 22.80 -10.40 -15.85
N ARG A 160 22.62 -10.48 -14.53
CA ARG A 160 23.48 -9.82 -13.54
C ARG A 160 24.83 -10.53 -13.35
N MET A 161 24.89 -11.85 -13.53
CA MET A 161 26.12 -12.63 -13.39
C MET A 161 27.04 -12.51 -14.61
N LEU A 162 26.50 -12.09 -15.76
CA LEU A 162 27.26 -11.86 -16.98
C LEU A 162 28.09 -10.56 -16.88
N PRO A 163 29.27 -10.50 -17.53
CA PRO A 163 30.08 -9.28 -17.56
C PRO A 163 29.31 -8.13 -18.23
N SER A 164 29.42 -6.91 -17.69
CA SER A 164 28.80 -5.72 -18.30
C SER A 164 29.38 -5.47 -19.69
N ASN A 165 28.59 -5.81 -20.70
CA ASN A 165 28.73 -5.33 -22.07
C ASN A 165 27.40 -4.68 -22.48
N ASP A 166 27.39 -3.91 -23.56
CA ASP A 166 26.21 -3.15 -23.98
C ASP A 166 24.98 -4.05 -24.22
N ASN A 167 25.19 -5.25 -24.78
CA ASN A 167 24.10 -6.20 -25.03
C ASN A 167 23.50 -6.78 -23.74
N ASN A 168 24.33 -7.12 -22.75
CA ASN A 168 23.89 -7.66 -21.46
C ASN A 168 23.17 -6.58 -20.64
N ASN A 169 23.62 -5.32 -20.75
CA ASN A 169 22.92 -4.18 -20.14
C ASN A 169 21.54 -3.99 -20.78
N ILE A 170 21.41 -4.10 -22.11
CA ILE A 170 20.12 -4.04 -22.80
C ILE A 170 19.19 -5.17 -22.33
N VAL A 171 19.69 -6.40 -22.23
CA VAL A 171 18.90 -7.55 -21.73
C VAL A 171 18.45 -7.29 -20.29
N LYS A 172 19.35 -6.81 -19.43
CA LYS A 172 19.03 -6.47 -18.04
C LYS A 172 17.94 -5.41 -17.97
N ILE A 173 18.07 -4.31 -18.70
CA ILE A 173 17.08 -3.21 -18.73
C ILE A 173 15.71 -3.75 -19.15
N LYS A 174 15.66 -4.53 -20.24
CA LYS A 174 14.41 -5.14 -20.72
C LYS A 174 13.79 -6.06 -19.68
N THR A 175 14.57 -6.92 -19.04
CA THR A 175 14.05 -7.80 -17.97
C THR A 175 13.49 -6.99 -16.80
N VAL A 176 14.15 -5.90 -16.42
CA VAL A 176 13.66 -4.99 -15.38
C VAL A 176 12.34 -4.33 -15.80
N GLU A 177 12.20 -3.84 -17.03
CA GLU A 177 10.94 -3.29 -17.56
C GLU A 177 9.79 -4.31 -17.55
N MET A 178 10.09 -5.59 -17.81
CA MET A 178 9.12 -6.68 -17.73
C MET A 178 8.71 -6.96 -16.29
N ILE A 179 9.65 -6.95 -15.34
CA ILE A 179 9.34 -7.05 -13.90
C ILE A 179 8.48 -5.87 -13.44
N LYS A 180 8.77 -4.64 -13.89
CA LYS A 180 7.92 -3.47 -13.60
C LYS A 180 6.49 -3.69 -14.09
N SER A 181 6.35 -4.13 -15.35
CA SER A 181 5.04 -4.38 -15.95
C SER A 181 4.25 -5.44 -15.18
N LEU A 182 4.93 -6.50 -14.72
CA LEU A 182 4.36 -7.52 -13.85
C LEU A 182 3.86 -6.94 -12.53
N LEU A 183 4.67 -6.12 -11.86
CA LEU A 183 4.34 -5.52 -10.57
C LEU A 183 3.21 -4.51 -10.68
N VAL A 184 3.19 -3.69 -11.74
CA VAL A 184 2.07 -2.80 -12.03
C VAL A 184 0.79 -3.61 -12.24
N SER A 185 0.83 -4.71 -13.00
CA SER A 185 -0.32 -5.61 -13.12
C SER A 185 -0.71 -6.24 -11.78
N ALA A 186 0.23 -6.58 -10.90
CA ALA A 186 -0.05 -7.06 -9.55
C ALA A 186 -0.74 -6.02 -8.66
N ALA A 187 -0.26 -4.78 -8.64
CA ALA A 187 -0.90 -3.67 -7.94
C ALA A 187 -2.34 -3.45 -8.44
N ARG A 188 -2.53 -3.45 -9.77
CA ARG A 188 -3.85 -3.30 -10.39
C ARG A 188 -4.81 -4.43 -10.07
N MET A 189 -4.29 -5.66 -9.98
CA MET A 189 -5.06 -6.81 -9.51
C MET A 189 -5.54 -6.63 -8.08
N ILE A 190 -4.78 -5.95 -7.22
CA ILE A 190 -5.13 -5.63 -5.82
C ILE A 190 -6.15 -4.48 -5.73
N GLU A 191 -6.00 -3.45 -6.56
CA GLU A 191 -6.91 -2.30 -6.59
C GLU A 191 -8.31 -2.65 -7.14
N THR A 192 -8.37 -3.54 -8.13
CA THR A 192 -9.63 -3.88 -8.81
C THR A 192 -10.40 -4.93 -8.02
N ALA A 193 -11.18 -4.49 -7.02
CA ALA A 193 -12.02 -5.36 -6.21
C ALA A 193 -13.30 -5.81 -6.93
N SER A 194 -13.92 -4.91 -7.70
CA SER A 194 -15.10 -5.19 -8.53
C SER A 194 -14.92 -4.55 -9.91
N LEU A 195 -15.53 -5.17 -10.92
CA LEU A 195 -15.62 -4.63 -12.28
C LEU A 195 -16.91 -3.83 -12.51
N ASP A 196 -17.76 -3.70 -11.49
CA ASP A 196 -18.93 -2.82 -11.53
C ASP A 196 -18.54 -1.44 -10.97
N THR A 197 -18.66 -0.40 -11.81
CA THR A 197 -18.31 0.97 -11.46
C THR A 197 -19.24 1.59 -10.41
N LYS A 198 -20.41 0.97 -10.18
CA LYS A 198 -21.38 1.41 -9.17
C LYS A 198 -21.21 0.71 -7.82
N ASP A 199 -20.33 -0.29 -7.75
CA ASP A 199 -20.16 -1.12 -6.58
C ASP A 199 -19.07 -0.54 -5.66
N GLU A 200 -19.46 0.22 -4.63
CA GLU A 200 -18.55 0.77 -3.61
C GLU A 200 -18.15 -0.26 -2.55
N ARG A 201 -18.14 -1.56 -2.89
CA ARG A 201 -17.73 -2.61 -1.97
C ARG A 201 -16.24 -2.55 -1.71
N HIS A 202 -15.88 -2.24 -0.47
CA HIS A 202 -14.52 -2.30 0.02
C HIS A 202 -14.25 -3.68 0.63
N GLU A 203 -13.82 -4.63 -0.21
CA GLU A 203 -13.45 -5.97 0.23
C GLU A 203 -12.01 -6.01 0.79
N TYR A 204 -11.84 -6.72 1.91
CA TYR A 204 -10.52 -6.91 2.51
C TYR A 204 -9.60 -7.70 1.55
N PRO A 205 -8.39 -7.21 1.25
CA PRO A 205 -7.52 -7.84 0.25
C PRO A 205 -7.04 -9.23 0.68
N ASP A 206 -6.96 -10.16 -0.27
CA ASP A 206 -6.48 -11.53 -0.01
C ASP A 206 -4.98 -11.51 0.39
N PRO A 207 -4.59 -12.04 1.57
CA PRO A 207 -3.19 -12.12 2.00
C PRO A 207 -2.25 -12.77 0.97
N ALA A 208 -2.77 -13.65 0.12
CA ALA A 208 -2.01 -14.32 -0.93
C ALA A 208 -1.32 -13.33 -1.89
N PHE A 209 -1.84 -12.11 -2.03
CA PHE A 209 -1.20 -11.04 -2.82
C PHE A 209 0.15 -10.56 -2.27
N LEU A 210 0.42 -10.73 -0.97
CA LEU A 210 1.72 -10.42 -0.36
C LEU A 210 2.60 -11.67 -0.18
N GLU A 211 2.02 -12.87 -0.27
CA GLU A 211 2.73 -14.13 -0.02
C GLU A 211 3.57 -14.61 -1.20
N GLY A 212 3.30 -14.12 -2.41
CA GLY A 212 3.94 -14.58 -3.63
C GLY A 212 5.40 -14.15 -3.78
N PRO A 213 6.13 -14.79 -4.73
CA PRO A 213 7.53 -14.45 -5.02
C PRO A 213 7.68 -13.01 -5.56
N TRP A 214 6.64 -12.43 -6.15
CA TRP A 214 6.66 -11.04 -6.64
C TRP A 214 6.79 -10.01 -5.51
N VAL A 215 6.55 -10.42 -4.25
CA VAL A 215 6.90 -9.63 -3.06
C VAL A 215 8.12 -10.26 -2.39
N LYS A 216 8.00 -11.51 -1.91
CA LYS A 216 9.02 -12.14 -1.05
C LYS A 216 10.41 -12.21 -1.68
N ASP A 217 10.51 -12.54 -2.97
CA ASP A 217 11.79 -12.70 -3.64
C ASP A 217 12.32 -11.38 -4.22
N ILE A 218 11.43 -10.44 -4.56
CA ILE A 218 11.82 -9.10 -5.05
C ILE A 218 12.46 -8.27 -3.94
N PHE A 219 11.92 -8.36 -2.72
CA PHE A 219 12.45 -7.67 -1.54
C PHE A 219 13.60 -8.44 -0.86
N ASN A 220 13.96 -9.61 -1.38
CA ASN A 220 15.07 -10.40 -0.86
C ASN A 220 16.41 -9.68 -1.12
N PRO A 221 17.31 -9.56 -0.12
CA PRO A 221 18.62 -8.94 -0.30
C PRO A 221 19.47 -9.50 -1.46
N LYS A 222 19.22 -10.76 -1.85
CA LYS A 222 19.87 -11.39 -3.00
C LYS A 222 19.55 -10.68 -4.33
N ASN A 223 18.36 -10.07 -4.42
CA ASN A 223 17.82 -9.42 -5.60
C ASN A 223 17.70 -7.90 -5.37
N PRO A 224 18.62 -7.06 -5.88
CA PRO A 224 18.58 -5.62 -5.68
C PRO A 224 17.53 -4.91 -6.56
N VAL A 225 16.57 -5.63 -7.13
CA VAL A 225 15.52 -5.10 -8.02
C VAL A 225 14.82 -3.92 -7.36
N ALA A 226 14.36 -4.07 -6.11
CA ALA A 226 13.65 -3.01 -5.38
C ALA A 226 14.45 -1.71 -5.19
N ILE A 227 15.79 -1.74 -5.29
CA ILE A 227 16.66 -0.56 -5.11
C ILE A 227 17.01 0.08 -6.46
N GLU A 228 16.82 -0.60 -7.59
CA GLU A 228 17.05 -0.01 -8.91
C GLU A 228 15.98 1.07 -9.16
N ASP A 229 16.42 2.32 -9.40
CA ASP A 229 15.58 3.52 -9.51
C ASP A 229 14.36 3.28 -10.41
N ASP A 230 14.60 2.54 -11.49
CA ASP A 230 13.65 2.18 -12.50
C ASP A 230 12.46 1.34 -12.01
N SER A 231 12.68 0.38 -11.10
CA SER A 231 11.64 -0.57 -10.65
C SER A 231 11.14 -0.32 -9.22
N SER A 232 11.80 0.58 -8.50
CA SER A 232 11.43 0.99 -7.15
C SER A 232 9.97 1.45 -7.03
N ALA A 233 9.50 2.29 -7.96
CA ALA A 233 8.13 2.81 -7.97
C ALA A 233 7.08 1.69 -8.11
N ALA A 234 7.31 0.73 -9.00
CA ALA A 234 6.39 -0.40 -9.18
C ALA A 234 6.36 -1.33 -7.96
N CYS A 235 7.51 -1.52 -7.28
CA CYS A 235 7.56 -2.28 -6.03
C CYS A 235 6.78 -1.59 -4.90
N GLN A 236 6.89 -0.27 -4.79
CA GLN A 236 6.13 0.54 -3.84
C GLN A 236 4.62 0.49 -4.12
N GLU A 237 4.23 0.54 -5.40
CA GLU A 237 2.83 0.52 -5.83
C GLU A 237 2.10 -0.75 -5.39
N VAL A 238 2.73 -1.93 -5.45
CA VAL A 238 2.14 -3.19 -4.99
C VAL A 238 1.84 -3.17 -3.49
N VAL A 239 2.82 -2.75 -2.68
CA VAL A 239 2.67 -2.69 -1.22
C VAL A 239 1.63 -1.64 -0.84
N LYS A 240 1.69 -0.46 -1.47
CA LYS A 240 0.74 0.63 -1.26
C LYS A 240 -0.68 0.23 -1.63
N ALA A 241 -0.89 -0.37 -2.81
CA ALA A 241 -2.19 -0.84 -3.26
C ALA A 241 -2.84 -1.79 -2.25
N PHE A 242 -2.04 -2.69 -1.67
CA PHE A 242 -2.51 -3.60 -0.62
C PHE A 242 -2.91 -2.87 0.67
N LEU A 243 -2.06 -1.96 1.15
CA LEU A 243 -2.32 -1.21 2.37
C LEU A 243 -3.53 -0.28 2.22
N ASP A 244 -3.66 0.38 1.07
CA ASP A 244 -4.80 1.25 0.75
C ASP A 244 -6.10 0.43 0.65
N ALA A 245 -6.08 -0.74 0.00
CA ALA A 245 -7.23 -1.64 -0.04
C ALA A 245 -7.64 -2.11 1.36
N ARG A 246 -6.66 -2.46 2.21
CA ARG A 246 -6.89 -2.82 3.61
C ARG A 246 -7.52 -1.67 4.40
N MET A 247 -6.95 -0.46 4.32
CA MET A 247 -7.48 0.71 5.05
C MET A 247 -8.91 1.06 4.66
N LYS A 248 -9.28 0.87 3.38
CA LYS A 248 -10.65 1.07 2.90
C LYS A 248 -11.63 0.01 3.42
N ALA A 249 -11.16 -1.23 3.62
CA ALA A 249 -11.98 -2.34 4.08
C ALA A 249 -12.18 -2.39 5.61
N LEU A 250 -11.27 -1.77 6.38
CA LEU A 250 -11.39 -1.72 7.83
C LEU A 250 -12.42 -0.68 8.28
N PRO A 251 -13.20 -0.95 9.35
CA PRO A 251 -14.08 0.05 9.93
C PRO A 251 -13.25 1.24 10.41
N ARG A 252 -13.66 2.46 10.03
CA ARG A 252 -12.93 3.69 10.38
C ARG A 252 -12.78 3.78 11.90
N PRO A 253 -11.57 4.03 12.43
CA PRO A 253 -11.42 4.34 13.84
C PRO A 253 -12.27 5.57 14.15
N SER A 254 -13.18 5.47 15.13
CA SER A 254 -13.85 6.66 15.65
C SER A 254 -12.79 7.61 16.19
N VAL A 255 -12.73 8.82 15.59
CA VAL A 255 -11.92 9.90 16.13
C VAL A 255 -12.60 10.29 17.45
N PRO A 256 -11.95 10.14 18.61
CA PRO A 256 -12.54 10.61 19.85
C PRO A 256 -12.76 12.13 19.70
N PRO A 257 -13.97 12.64 19.99
CA PRO A 257 -14.17 14.08 20.01
C PRO A 257 -13.17 14.67 21.01
N VAL A 258 -12.51 15.75 20.61
CA VAL A 258 -11.63 16.52 21.50
C VAL A 258 -12.46 16.88 22.73
N SER A 259 -12.19 16.22 23.85
CA SER A 259 -12.85 16.55 25.11
C SER A 259 -12.44 17.98 25.48
N LEU A 260 -13.33 18.93 25.24
CA LEU A 260 -13.31 20.22 25.90
C LEU A 260 -13.58 19.93 27.38
N THR A 261 -12.52 19.67 28.15
CA THR A 261 -12.60 19.68 29.61
C THR A 261 -12.85 21.12 30.02
N VAL A 262 -14.13 21.51 30.03
CA VAL A 262 -14.60 22.59 30.87
C VAL A 262 -14.35 22.12 32.30
N ASP A 263 -13.56 22.89 33.05
CA ASP A 263 -13.43 22.74 34.50
C ASP A 263 -14.84 22.76 35.11
N SER A 264 -15.43 21.59 35.32
CA SER A 264 -16.68 21.42 36.03
C SER A 264 -16.43 20.47 37.19
N GLN A 265 -16.80 20.98 38.35
CA GLN A 265 -16.52 20.45 39.67
C GLN A 265 -17.19 19.10 39.91
N GLU A 266 -16.47 18.25 40.66
CA GLU A 266 -16.95 17.27 41.64
C GLU A 266 -18.09 16.30 41.27
N SER A 267 -17.69 15.01 41.21
CA SER A 267 -18.45 13.84 41.65
C SER A 267 -19.79 13.52 40.97
N GLN A 268 -19.75 12.90 39.77
CA GLN A 268 -20.72 11.85 39.37
C GLN A 268 -20.48 11.18 37.98
N ASP A 269 -19.41 11.52 37.25
CA ASP A 269 -19.27 11.10 35.83
C ASP A 269 -18.52 9.78 35.57
N GLU A 270 -18.36 8.89 36.57
CA GLU A 270 -17.63 7.62 36.34
C GLU A 270 -18.44 6.55 35.57
N TYR A 271 -19.75 6.75 35.42
CA TYR A 271 -20.60 5.87 34.60
C TYR A 271 -20.62 6.22 33.11
N ASP A 272 -20.14 7.41 32.72
CA ASP A 272 -20.07 7.85 31.31
C ASP A 272 -18.86 7.26 30.56
N LYS A 273 -17.99 6.51 31.26
CA LYS A 273 -16.86 5.78 30.66
C LYS A 273 -17.23 4.38 30.14
N PHE A 274 -18.46 3.93 30.37
CA PHE A 274 -19.00 2.70 29.80
C PHE A 274 -19.94 3.02 28.63
N PHE A 275 -19.41 3.69 27.59
CA PHE A 275 -20.04 3.69 26.26
C PHE A 275 -19.92 2.28 25.67
N ILE A 276 -20.76 1.36 26.17
CA ILE A 276 -21.01 0.09 25.50
C ILE A 276 -21.84 0.44 24.27
N ASP A 277 -21.22 0.36 23.10
CA ASP A 277 -21.93 0.51 21.84
C ASP A 277 -22.92 -0.66 21.70
N LEU A 278 -24.20 -0.39 21.98
CA LEU A 278 -25.27 -1.38 21.86
C LEU A 278 -25.50 -1.83 20.40
N ASN A 279 -24.87 -1.16 19.43
CA ASN A 279 -24.82 -1.59 18.03
C ASN A 279 -23.53 -2.36 17.69
N ASP A 280 -22.69 -2.69 18.68
CA ASP A 280 -21.53 -3.54 18.48
C ASP A 280 -22.02 -4.90 17.93
N PRO A 281 -21.54 -5.32 16.75
CA PRO A 281 -21.94 -6.59 16.14
C PRO A 281 -21.65 -7.80 17.03
N VAL A 282 -20.73 -7.71 18.00
CA VAL A 282 -20.45 -8.74 19.02
C VAL A 282 -21.55 -8.81 20.09
N ILE A 283 -22.14 -7.68 20.46
CA ILE A 283 -23.23 -7.60 21.45
C ILE A 283 -24.56 -8.01 20.79
N LEU A 284 -24.81 -7.55 19.57
CA LEU A 284 -25.97 -7.97 18.77
C LEU A 284 -25.96 -9.48 18.48
N ALA A 285 -24.77 -10.03 18.22
CA ALA A 285 -24.53 -11.47 18.12
C ALA A 285 -24.89 -12.24 19.39
N ALA A 286 -24.54 -11.70 20.57
CA ALA A 286 -24.89 -12.30 21.86
C ALA A 286 -26.40 -12.19 22.18
N LEU A 287 -27.10 -11.23 21.56
CA LEU A 287 -28.54 -11.00 21.67
C LEU A 287 -29.40 -11.83 20.70
N GLY A 288 -28.78 -12.61 19.79
CA GLY A 288 -29.48 -13.64 19.02
C GLY A 288 -30.01 -13.23 17.64
N ASP A 289 -29.70 -12.03 17.16
CA ASP A 289 -30.02 -11.61 15.79
C ASP A 289 -28.83 -11.94 14.85
N GLU A 290 -28.95 -13.04 14.11
CA GLU A 290 -28.06 -13.42 12.99
C GLU A 290 -28.78 -13.14 11.66
N PRO A 291 -28.10 -12.60 10.61
CA PRO A 291 -26.80 -13.07 10.14
C PRO A 291 -25.83 -11.93 9.77
N ALA A 292 -25.22 -11.27 10.75
CA ALA A 292 -24.11 -10.33 10.51
C ALA A 292 -22.72 -10.92 10.86
N GLN A 293 -22.67 -12.13 11.44
CA GLN A 293 -21.43 -12.72 11.95
C GLN A 293 -20.48 -13.28 10.88
N ALA A 294 -20.99 -13.66 9.70
CA ALA A 294 -20.16 -14.27 8.66
C ALA A 294 -19.09 -13.32 8.10
N SER A 295 -19.39 -12.02 7.96
CA SER A 295 -18.44 -11.04 7.43
C SER A 295 -17.45 -10.53 8.48
N GLY A 296 -17.86 -10.45 9.75
CA GLY A 296 -17.05 -9.91 10.86
C GLY A 296 -15.92 -10.83 11.35
N MET A 297 -16.04 -12.15 11.18
CA MET A 297 -14.95 -13.10 11.53
C MET A 297 -13.99 -13.37 10.37
N GLU A 298 -14.45 -13.27 9.12
CA GLU A 298 -13.64 -13.61 7.94
C GLU A 298 -12.43 -12.68 7.77
N TRP A 299 -12.59 -11.37 7.99
CA TRP A 299 -11.48 -10.43 7.88
C TRP A 299 -10.45 -10.60 9.01
N LYS A 300 -10.84 -11.03 10.21
CA LYS A 300 -9.90 -11.30 11.32
C LYS A 300 -8.95 -12.46 11.00
N GLY A 301 -9.47 -13.52 10.38
CA GLY A 301 -8.64 -14.63 9.90
C GLY A 301 -7.67 -14.20 8.80
N LYS A 302 -8.13 -13.36 7.86
CA LYS A 302 -7.27 -12.75 6.84
C LYS A 302 -6.23 -11.81 7.45
N GLU A 303 -6.61 -11.00 8.43
CA GLU A 303 -5.73 -10.07 9.15
C GLU A 303 -4.57 -10.80 9.86
N GLU A 304 -4.84 -11.93 10.53
CA GLU A 304 -3.80 -12.78 11.14
C GLU A 304 -2.84 -13.35 10.08
N ALA A 305 -3.34 -13.73 8.90
CA ALA A 305 -2.48 -14.16 7.80
C ALA A 305 -1.63 -13.00 7.26
N VAL A 306 -2.22 -11.79 7.10
CA VAL A 306 -1.46 -10.59 6.72
C VAL A 306 -0.38 -10.29 7.75
N TYR A 307 -0.68 -10.35 9.04
CA TYR A 307 0.29 -10.13 10.12
C TYR A 307 1.53 -11.02 9.95
N LYS A 308 1.36 -12.32 9.72
CA LYS A 308 2.47 -13.28 9.51
C LYS A 308 3.35 -12.91 8.32
N VAL A 309 2.76 -12.35 7.27
CA VAL A 309 3.49 -11.93 6.06
C VAL A 309 4.18 -10.58 6.26
N CYS A 310 3.54 -9.67 6.99
CA CYS A 310 4.06 -8.34 7.29
C CYS A 310 5.30 -8.36 8.20
N VAL A 311 5.43 -9.34 9.11
CA VAL A 311 6.59 -9.47 10.01
C VAL A 311 7.93 -9.50 9.25
N PRO A 312 8.18 -10.45 8.32
CA PRO A 312 9.42 -10.46 7.54
C PRO A 312 9.49 -9.30 6.53
N LEU A 313 8.34 -8.83 6.01
CA LEU A 313 8.29 -7.73 5.05
C LEU A 313 8.73 -6.40 5.66
N ALA A 314 8.38 -6.10 6.92
CA ALA A 314 8.82 -4.91 7.63
C ALA A 314 10.35 -4.81 7.70
N SER A 315 11.01 -5.91 8.07
CA SER A 315 12.47 -6.03 8.08
C SER A 315 13.08 -5.82 6.70
N GLN A 316 12.46 -6.37 5.65
CA GLN A 316 12.94 -6.23 4.27
C GLN A 316 12.80 -4.79 3.78
N LEU A 317 11.65 -4.14 4.01
CA LEU A 317 11.41 -2.75 3.65
C LEU A 317 12.35 -1.79 4.39
N PHE A 318 12.57 -2.00 5.69
CA PHE A 318 13.54 -1.21 6.45
C PHE A 318 14.95 -1.32 5.87
N ARG A 319 15.38 -2.52 5.46
CA ARG A 319 16.68 -2.71 4.78
C ARG A 319 16.73 -1.98 3.44
N VAL A 320 15.65 -1.97 2.66
CA VAL A 320 15.56 -1.20 1.42
C VAL A 320 15.70 0.30 1.70
N VAL A 321 15.00 0.83 2.72
CA VAL A 321 15.15 2.22 3.16
C VAL A 321 16.60 2.52 3.52
N CYS A 322 17.22 1.71 4.39
CA CYS A 322 18.62 1.89 4.78
C CYS A 322 19.57 1.85 3.58
N ARG A 323 19.39 0.89 2.66
CA ARG A 323 20.26 0.77 1.48
C ARG A 323 20.10 1.97 0.54
N TYR A 324 18.87 2.43 0.32
CA TYR A 324 18.60 3.59 -0.53
C TYR A 324 19.20 4.88 0.06
N VAL A 325 19.16 5.00 1.39
CA VAL A 325 19.71 6.11 2.15
C VAL A 325 21.24 6.08 2.21
N VAL A 326 21.84 4.93 2.50
CA VAL A 326 23.30 4.78 2.75
C VAL A 326 24.11 4.54 1.48
N ASP A 327 23.65 3.67 0.57
CA ASP A 327 24.50 3.11 -0.50
C ASP A 327 24.32 3.77 -1.87
N SER A 328 23.32 4.64 -2.08
CA SER A 328 23.07 5.16 -3.43
C SER A 328 24.16 6.19 -3.87
N PRO A 329 25.01 5.86 -4.87
CA PRO A 329 26.17 6.66 -5.27
C PRO A 329 25.90 7.60 -6.46
N ALA A 330 24.65 7.75 -6.92
CA ALA A 330 24.33 8.53 -8.12
C ALA A 330 23.80 9.93 -7.81
N PRO A 331 24.25 10.99 -8.53
CA PRO A 331 23.75 12.34 -8.43
C PRO A 331 22.45 12.53 -9.24
N SER A 332 21.47 11.64 -9.08
CA SER A 332 20.10 11.98 -9.52
C SER A 332 19.62 13.17 -8.67
N ARG A 333 18.78 14.04 -9.25
CA ARG A 333 18.31 15.28 -8.60
C ARG A 333 17.90 14.96 -7.16
N VAL A 334 18.56 15.60 -6.18
CA VAL A 334 18.40 15.33 -4.74
C VAL A 334 16.92 15.26 -4.31
N GLU A 335 16.04 16.02 -4.96
CA GLU A 335 14.60 16.01 -4.73
C GLU A 335 13.91 14.69 -5.13
N SER A 336 14.20 14.14 -6.31
CA SER A 336 13.63 12.86 -6.75
C SER A 336 14.05 11.70 -5.85
N ARG A 337 15.29 11.74 -5.33
CA ARG A 337 15.76 10.75 -4.35
C ARG A 337 14.99 10.86 -3.03
N ARG A 338 14.68 12.07 -2.56
CA ARG A 338 13.89 12.26 -1.34
C ARG A 338 12.47 11.74 -1.50
N GLU A 339 11.82 12.04 -2.62
CA GLU A 339 10.46 11.55 -2.90
C GLU A 339 10.39 10.02 -2.90
N THR A 340 11.35 9.36 -3.57
CA THR A 340 11.40 7.89 -3.60
C THR A 340 11.66 7.31 -2.20
N ALA A 341 12.55 7.92 -1.42
CA ALA A 341 12.79 7.52 -0.03
C ALA A 341 11.54 7.69 0.85
N ASP A 342 10.81 8.80 0.69
CA ASP A 342 9.58 9.06 1.45
C ASP A 342 8.51 8.00 1.16
N ARG A 343 8.34 7.61 -0.11
CA ARG A 343 7.41 6.53 -0.48
C ARG A 343 7.81 5.18 0.12
N TRP A 344 9.11 4.88 0.21
CA TRP A 344 9.58 3.68 0.90
C TRP A 344 9.29 3.71 2.40
N ILE A 345 9.47 4.88 3.03
CA ILE A 345 9.16 5.09 4.44
C ILE A 345 7.65 4.92 4.67
N ASP A 346 6.80 5.45 3.78
CA ASP A 346 5.35 5.28 3.86
C ASP A 346 4.94 3.81 3.79
N CYS A 347 5.53 3.03 2.87
CA CYS A 347 5.30 1.59 2.79
C CYS A 347 5.73 0.89 4.08
N TRP A 348 6.91 1.21 4.60
CA TRP A 348 7.43 0.62 5.84
C TRP A 348 6.54 0.94 7.05
N VAL A 349 6.15 2.20 7.23
CA VAL A 349 5.24 2.63 8.31
C VAL A 349 3.88 1.98 8.15
N GLY A 350 3.35 1.89 6.93
CA GLY A 350 2.07 1.23 6.65
C GLY A 350 2.08 -0.25 7.01
N VAL A 351 3.16 -0.99 6.70
CA VAL A 351 3.36 -2.36 7.18
C VAL A 351 3.51 -2.40 8.71
N GLY A 352 4.24 -1.46 9.31
CA GLY A 352 4.35 -1.32 10.76
C GLY A 352 3.01 -1.12 11.46
N ASN A 353 2.10 -0.34 10.86
CA ASN A 353 0.76 -0.12 11.38
C ASN A 353 -0.05 -1.42 11.45
N VAL A 354 0.08 -2.29 10.44
CA VAL A 354 -0.53 -3.63 10.47
C VAL A 354 0.01 -4.43 11.66
N LEU A 355 1.33 -4.38 11.91
CA LEU A 355 1.93 -5.10 13.04
C LEU A 355 1.44 -4.56 14.39
N VAL A 356 1.32 -3.24 14.54
CA VAL A 356 0.88 -2.60 15.78
C VAL A 356 -0.60 -2.88 16.07
N GLN A 357 -1.45 -2.85 15.04
CA GLN A 357 -2.87 -3.18 15.18
C GLN A 357 -3.09 -4.64 15.62
N ASN A 358 -2.12 -5.53 15.38
CA ASN A 358 -2.12 -6.93 15.82
C ASN A 358 -1.25 -7.19 17.07
N GLY A 359 -0.97 -6.17 17.88
CA GLY A 359 -0.34 -6.32 19.20
C GLY A 359 1.17 -6.03 19.26
N SER A 360 1.79 -5.58 18.17
CA SER A 360 3.16 -5.00 18.23
C SER A 360 3.15 -3.60 18.85
N SER A 361 4.32 -3.06 19.18
CA SER A 361 4.49 -1.70 19.70
C SER A 361 5.28 -0.83 18.73
N TRP A 362 4.82 0.41 18.53
CA TRP A 362 5.57 1.44 17.80
C TRP A 362 6.99 1.65 18.34
N LYS A 363 7.24 1.38 19.63
CA LYS A 363 8.59 1.44 20.26
C LYS A 363 9.64 0.60 19.51
N ASN A 364 9.23 -0.51 18.91
CA ASN A 364 10.11 -1.40 18.15
C ASN A 364 10.64 -0.73 16.87
N HIS A 365 9.85 0.14 16.25
CA HIS A 365 10.23 0.85 15.03
C HIS A 365 10.80 2.25 15.31
N MET A 366 10.58 2.79 16.52
CA MET A 366 11.06 4.11 16.95
C MET A 366 12.46 4.04 17.59
N HIS A 367 12.63 3.32 18.70
CA HIS A 367 13.85 3.39 19.52
C HIS A 367 14.54 2.05 19.78
N LEU A 368 13.77 1.00 20.04
CA LEU A 368 14.29 -0.18 20.75
C LEU A 368 14.46 -1.40 19.85
N GLY A 369 13.90 -1.40 18.65
CA GLY A 369 13.95 -2.56 17.77
C GLY A 369 15.07 -2.52 16.72
N PRO A 370 15.33 -3.68 16.10
CA PRO A 370 16.33 -3.80 15.05
C PRO A 370 16.02 -2.93 13.83
N GLU A 371 14.76 -2.53 13.67
CA GLU A 371 14.24 -1.68 12.59
C GLU A 371 14.09 -0.21 13.01
N SER A 372 14.73 0.23 14.09
CA SER A 372 14.68 1.64 14.48
C SER A 372 15.42 2.54 13.49
N TRP A 373 14.77 3.62 13.07
CA TRP A 373 15.40 4.63 12.21
C TRP A 373 16.51 5.41 12.93
N GLU A 374 16.59 5.39 14.27
CA GLU A 374 17.72 5.99 15.01
C GLU A 374 19.06 5.34 14.63
N ARG A 375 19.03 4.08 14.16
CA ARG A 375 20.23 3.34 13.76
C ARG A 375 20.86 3.81 12.45
N ILE A 376 20.17 4.65 11.68
CA ILE A 376 20.72 5.21 10.44
C ILE A 376 21.95 6.06 10.78
N PRO A 377 23.14 5.81 10.20
CA PRO A 377 24.38 6.46 10.62
C PRO A 377 24.43 7.95 10.24
N ASP A 378 23.95 8.29 9.03
CA ASP A 378 23.94 9.66 8.53
C ASP A 378 22.93 10.54 9.31
N PRO A 379 23.36 11.60 10.01
CA PRO A 379 22.48 12.49 10.76
C PRO A 379 21.43 13.22 9.91
N LEU A 380 21.75 13.59 8.67
CA LEU A 380 20.82 14.31 7.78
C LEU A 380 19.67 13.39 7.37
N TRP A 381 20.01 12.17 6.97
CA TRP A 381 19.01 11.16 6.63
C TRP A 381 18.27 10.62 7.84
N ARG A 382 18.94 10.43 8.98
CA ARG A 382 18.27 10.06 10.24
C ARG A 382 17.16 11.05 10.57
N ARG A 383 17.43 12.35 10.46
CA ARG A 383 16.40 13.40 10.65
C ARG A 383 15.28 13.31 9.62
N ARG A 384 15.60 13.20 8.32
CA ARG A 384 14.58 13.10 7.25
C ARG A 384 13.68 11.88 7.44
N VAL A 385 14.29 10.72 7.66
CA VAL A 385 13.56 9.46 7.89
C VAL A 385 12.72 9.56 9.14
N GLY A 386 13.26 10.09 10.24
CA GLY A 386 12.50 10.31 11.47
C GLY A 386 11.30 11.23 11.29
N LEU A 387 11.47 12.36 10.58
CA LEU A 387 10.38 13.29 10.27
C LEU A 387 9.28 12.61 9.44
N ARG A 388 9.64 11.96 8.34
CA ARG A 388 8.66 11.30 7.45
C ARG A 388 7.98 10.14 8.14
N PHE A 389 8.74 9.35 8.93
CA PHE A 389 8.22 8.25 9.73
C PHE A 389 7.16 8.75 10.71
N CYS A 390 7.46 9.79 11.50
CA CYS A 390 6.53 10.33 12.49
C CYS A 390 5.30 10.97 11.82
N LEU A 391 5.48 11.68 10.70
CA LEU A 391 4.38 12.23 9.93
C LEU A 391 3.43 11.13 9.42
N ALA A 392 3.97 10.08 8.79
CA ALA A 392 3.18 8.96 8.28
C ALA A 392 2.48 8.19 9.41
N LEU A 393 3.18 8.01 10.54
CA LEU A 393 2.63 7.35 11.72
C LEU A 393 1.42 8.12 12.26
N LEU A 394 1.52 9.43 12.48
CA LEU A 394 0.40 10.22 13.01
C LEU A 394 -0.79 10.31 12.04
N LYS A 395 -0.55 10.20 10.73
CA LYS A 395 -1.63 10.09 9.72
C LYS A 395 -2.36 8.74 9.78
N LEU A 396 -1.70 7.67 10.21
CA LEU A 396 -2.27 6.32 10.29
C LEU A 396 -2.84 5.99 11.68
N ASP A 397 -2.19 6.47 12.73
CA ASP A 397 -2.52 6.22 14.14
C ASP A 397 -2.25 7.48 14.97
N SER A 398 -3.23 8.40 14.98
CA SER A 398 -3.13 9.64 15.74
C SER A 398 -3.14 9.41 17.25
N LYS A 399 -3.65 8.26 17.72
CA LYS A 399 -3.66 7.89 19.15
C LYS A 399 -2.25 7.62 19.68
N ALA A 400 -1.30 7.31 18.81
CA ALA A 400 0.08 7.16 19.20
C ALA A 400 0.67 8.45 19.81
N TYR A 401 0.14 9.63 19.45
CA TYR A 401 0.63 10.90 19.97
C TYR A 401 0.56 10.96 21.51
N SER A 402 -0.57 10.61 22.10
CA SER A 402 -0.75 10.65 23.56
C SER A 402 0.13 9.65 24.32
N THR A 403 0.57 8.58 23.64
CA THR A 403 1.45 7.56 24.25
C THR A 403 2.93 7.95 24.17
N TYR A 404 3.32 8.73 23.15
CA TYR A 404 4.72 9.07 22.84
C TYR A 404 4.93 10.58 22.64
N GLU A 405 4.20 11.42 23.38
CA GLU A 405 4.14 12.87 23.23
C GLU A 405 5.55 13.51 23.16
N ASP A 406 6.38 13.24 24.18
CA ASP A 406 7.75 13.76 24.28
C ASP A 406 8.60 13.46 23.04
N TYR A 407 8.40 12.29 22.42
CA TYR A 407 9.15 11.89 21.25
C TYR A 407 8.75 12.66 20.01
N PHE A 408 7.43 12.84 19.79
CA PHE A 408 6.95 13.63 18.65
C PHE A 408 7.40 15.08 18.77
N ILE A 409 7.43 15.62 19.99
CA ILE A 409 7.98 16.95 20.27
C ILE A 409 9.50 17.00 20.06
N GLU A 410 10.26 15.99 20.47
CA GLU A 410 11.70 15.91 20.19
C GLU A 410 11.98 15.97 18.68
N VAL A 411 11.25 15.16 17.89
CA VAL A 411 11.36 15.16 16.42
C VAL A 411 10.98 16.52 15.85
N LEU A 412 9.89 17.14 16.33
CA LEU A 412 9.48 18.49 15.93
C LEU A 412 10.63 19.48 16.11
N LEU A 413 11.26 19.49 17.28
CA LEU A 413 12.36 20.40 17.60
C LEU A 413 13.58 20.15 16.71
N VAL A 414 13.94 18.90 16.46
CA VAL A 414 15.06 18.55 15.56
C VAL A 414 14.78 18.99 14.12
N CYS A 415 13.52 18.91 13.68
CA CYS A 415 13.12 19.21 12.31
C CYS A 415 12.95 20.72 12.05
N THR A 416 12.94 21.56 13.08
CA THR A 416 12.99 23.04 12.91
C THR A 416 14.38 23.59 12.56
N VAL A 417 15.43 22.77 12.63
CA VAL A 417 16.83 23.18 12.38
C VAL A 417 17.21 23.37 10.89
N PRO A 418 16.86 22.48 9.93
CA PRO A 418 17.35 22.59 8.55
C PRO A 418 16.94 23.88 7.81
N PHE A 419 17.84 24.45 7.02
CA PHE A 419 17.57 25.69 6.27
C PHE A 419 16.43 25.55 5.24
N LYS A 420 16.39 24.44 4.50
CA LYS A 420 15.35 24.16 3.50
C LYS A 420 14.18 23.41 4.12
N THR A 421 13.02 24.05 4.19
CA THR A 421 11.74 23.41 4.53
C THR A 421 11.23 22.57 3.36
N THR A 422 10.63 21.44 3.70
CA THR A 422 9.99 20.47 2.82
C THR A 422 8.64 20.05 3.41
N ILE A 423 8.58 18.96 4.19
CA ILE A 423 7.36 18.39 4.79
C ILE A 423 7.15 18.80 6.25
N GLU A 424 8.03 19.65 6.81
CA GLU A 424 8.00 20.06 8.20
C GLU A 424 6.69 20.78 8.56
N HIS A 425 6.18 21.62 7.64
CA HIS A 425 4.92 22.35 7.83
C HIS A 425 3.71 21.41 8.00
N GLU A 426 3.63 20.33 7.22
CA GLU A 426 2.61 19.28 7.38
C GLU A 426 2.71 18.60 8.75
N TYR A 427 3.93 18.31 9.19
CA TYR A 427 4.15 17.66 10.48
C TYR A 427 3.75 18.56 11.65
N VAL A 428 4.11 19.84 11.59
CA VAL A 428 3.73 20.83 12.62
C VAL A 428 2.22 21.00 12.69
N SER A 429 1.55 21.06 11.54
CA SER A 429 0.09 21.16 11.44
C SER A 429 -0.60 20.01 12.20
N ILE A 430 -0.15 18.76 11.97
CA ILE A 430 -0.71 17.59 12.63
C ILE A 430 -0.39 17.59 14.13
N VAL A 431 0.86 17.86 14.52
CA VAL A 431 1.24 17.88 15.94
C VAL A 431 0.47 18.96 16.71
N PHE A 432 0.30 20.15 16.14
CA PHE A 432 -0.45 21.22 16.80
C PHE A 432 -1.94 20.90 16.89
N THR A 433 -2.49 20.24 15.89
CA THR A 433 -3.88 19.74 15.91
C THR A 433 -4.09 18.70 17.01
N LEU A 434 -3.15 17.77 17.18
CA LEU A 434 -3.28 16.71 18.18
C LEU A 434 -2.98 17.20 19.61
N ASP A 435 -2.01 18.09 19.77
CA ASP A 435 -1.62 18.64 21.08
C ASP A 435 -2.52 19.80 21.55
N GLY A 436 -3.04 20.59 20.61
CA GLY A 436 -3.71 21.85 20.90
C GLY A 436 -2.79 22.90 21.53
N LEU A 437 -1.48 22.84 21.27
CA LEU A 437 -0.44 23.70 21.85
C LEU A 437 -0.38 23.67 23.40
N ARG A 438 -0.81 22.55 24.00
CA ARG A 438 -0.84 22.35 25.45
C ARG A 438 0.55 22.04 26.01
N HIS A 439 1.40 21.39 25.20
CA HIS A 439 2.73 20.97 25.62
C HIS A 439 3.57 22.20 26.07
N PRO A 440 4.31 22.13 27.19
CA PRO A 440 5.03 23.28 27.74
C PRO A 440 6.04 23.95 26.79
N LEU A 441 6.60 23.20 25.84
CA LEU A 441 7.54 23.72 24.84
C LEU A 441 6.86 24.43 23.65
N LEU A 442 5.53 24.29 23.51
CA LEU A 442 4.73 24.89 22.44
C LEU A 442 3.94 26.12 22.90
N ARG A 443 3.95 26.41 24.20
CA ARG A 443 3.30 27.62 24.74
C ARG A 443 3.93 28.88 24.17
N GLY A 444 3.08 29.79 23.66
CA GLY A 444 3.51 31.05 23.07
C GLY A 444 3.90 30.97 21.59
N VAL A 445 3.73 29.82 20.93
CA VAL A 445 3.83 29.73 19.48
C VAL A 445 2.65 30.48 18.85
N LEU A 446 2.96 31.41 17.94
CA LEU A 446 1.95 32.12 17.16
C LEU A 446 1.51 31.24 15.99
N ALA A 447 0.53 30.38 16.25
CA ALA A 447 -0.20 29.64 15.23
C ALA A 447 -1.68 29.75 15.60
N GLU A 448 -2.50 30.17 14.64
CA GLU A 448 -3.96 30.23 14.81
C GLU A 448 -4.58 28.98 14.18
N PRO A 449 -5.61 28.38 14.80
CA PRO A 449 -6.34 27.29 14.19
C PRO A 449 -7.15 27.80 12.98
N SER A 450 -7.43 26.91 12.02
CA SER A 450 -8.21 27.24 10.83
C SER A 450 -9.61 27.76 11.23
N ALA A 451 -10.12 28.76 10.51
CA ALA A 451 -11.37 29.44 10.86
C ALA A 451 -12.53 28.45 11.08
N GLY A 452 -13.01 28.35 12.32
CA GLY A 452 -14.14 27.49 12.71
C GLY A 452 -13.78 26.02 13.01
N SER A 453 -12.50 25.66 13.06
CA SER A 453 -12.02 24.31 13.40
C SER A 453 -11.01 24.35 14.57
N SER A 454 -10.81 23.22 15.24
CA SER A 454 -9.68 23.01 16.18
C SER A 454 -8.42 22.50 15.47
N THR A 455 -8.47 22.35 14.15
CA THR A 455 -7.36 21.88 13.32
C THR A 455 -6.47 23.04 12.90
N PHE A 456 -5.15 22.80 12.92
CA PHE A 456 -4.15 23.73 12.40
C PHE A 456 -3.75 23.28 11.00
N GLU A 457 -3.84 24.18 10.03
CA GLU A 457 -3.36 23.98 8.66
C GLU A 457 -2.31 25.05 8.37
N ILE A 458 -1.04 24.71 8.55
CA ILE A 458 0.08 25.65 8.36
C ILE A 458 0.65 25.43 6.97
N SER A 459 0.53 26.45 6.12
CA SER A 459 1.13 26.44 4.79
C SER A 459 2.67 26.52 4.84
N LEU A 460 3.33 26.18 3.73
CA LEU A 460 4.79 26.30 3.61
C LEU A 460 5.29 27.74 3.85
N GLU A 461 4.50 28.74 3.44
CA GLU A 461 4.83 30.16 3.58
C GLU A 461 4.73 30.60 5.05
N GLU A 462 3.63 30.27 5.72
CA GLU A 462 3.39 30.58 7.14
C GLU A 462 4.36 29.85 8.07
N TYR A 463 4.82 28.66 7.66
CA TYR A 463 5.74 27.87 8.46
C TYR A 463 7.04 28.62 8.78
N SER A 464 7.49 29.53 7.92
CA SER A 464 8.70 30.33 8.21
C SER A 464 8.54 31.18 9.47
N THR A 465 7.35 31.74 9.68
CA THR A 465 7.01 32.56 10.85
C THR A 465 6.82 31.67 12.09
N VAL A 466 6.07 30.57 11.96
CA VAL A 466 5.86 29.59 13.04
C VAL A 466 7.19 28.98 13.49
N ARG A 467 8.10 28.71 12.55
CA ARG A 467 9.44 28.20 12.84
C ARG A 467 10.27 29.19 13.65
N GLN A 468 10.22 30.48 13.32
CA GLN A 468 10.93 31.50 14.10
C GLN A 468 10.40 31.60 15.54
N THR A 469 9.08 31.51 15.72
CA THR A 469 8.48 31.53 17.07
C THR A 469 8.83 30.27 17.85
N LEU A 470 8.81 29.09 17.21
CA LEU A 470 9.29 27.84 17.82
C LEU A 470 10.75 27.93 18.29
N ILE A 471 11.64 28.50 17.47
CA ILE A 471 13.06 28.68 17.84
C ILE A 471 13.19 29.69 19.00
N LYS A 472 12.41 30.77 19.00
CA LYS A 472 12.40 31.76 20.10
C LYS A 472 11.88 31.15 21.40
N CYS A 473 10.75 30.43 21.36
CA CYS A 473 10.19 29.74 22.51
C CYS A 473 11.15 28.69 23.08
N LYS A 474 11.86 27.96 22.20
CA LYS A 474 12.95 27.06 22.57
C LYS A 474 14.04 27.79 23.36
N ASN A 475 14.54 28.92 22.87
CA ASN A 475 15.59 29.68 23.53
C ASN A 475 15.13 30.25 24.88
N SER A 476 13.90 30.75 24.97
CA SER A 476 13.30 31.24 26.22
C SER A 476 13.11 30.11 27.25
N ALA A 477 12.66 28.93 26.81
CA ALA A 477 12.51 27.76 27.69
C ALA A 477 13.86 27.23 28.19
N ILE A 478 14.92 27.29 27.37
CA ILE A 478 16.30 26.95 27.78
C ILE A 478 16.80 27.91 28.86
N ILE A 479 16.58 29.22 28.68
CA ILE A 479 17.02 30.25 29.62
C ILE A 479 16.30 30.13 30.98
N ILE A 480 15.05 29.66 30.98
CA ILE A 480 14.23 29.56 32.19
C ILE A 480 14.37 28.19 32.92
N LYS A 481 14.66 27.09 32.22
CA LYS A 481 14.60 25.72 32.81
C LYS A 481 15.94 25.05 33.16
N ILE A 482 17.10 25.62 32.81
CA ILE A 482 18.40 25.06 33.24
C ILE A 482 18.56 24.99 34.78
N PRO A 483 18.01 25.93 35.59
CA PRO A 483 18.07 25.78 37.05
C PRO A 483 17.00 24.85 37.63
N LEU A 484 15.82 24.75 37.02
CA LEU A 484 14.64 24.12 37.65
C LEU A 484 14.49 22.61 37.40
N ILE A 485 15.05 22.06 36.31
CA ILE A 485 14.97 20.61 36.04
C ILE A 485 15.98 19.81 36.89
N PHE A 486 17.00 20.46 37.46
CA PHE A 486 18.00 19.77 38.29
C PHE A 486 17.50 19.38 39.70
N GLU A 487 16.38 19.97 40.18
CA GLU A 487 15.91 19.75 41.55
C GLU A 487 14.65 18.89 41.71
N GLN A 488 13.89 18.56 40.66
CA GLN A 488 12.63 17.81 40.83
C GLN A 488 12.45 16.65 39.84
N ARG A 489 12.59 15.44 40.39
CA ARG A 489 12.26 14.10 39.87
C ARG A 489 13.28 13.43 38.93
N TYR A 490 14.19 12.68 39.57
CA TYR A 490 14.80 11.49 38.97
C TYR A 490 14.07 10.22 39.42
N SER A 491 13.34 9.60 38.50
CA SER A 491 13.29 8.13 38.39
C SER A 491 12.82 7.73 36.98
N SER A 492 13.76 7.32 36.13
CA SER A 492 13.63 6.43 34.96
C SER A 492 13.44 6.93 33.51
N THR A 493 13.42 8.23 33.17
CA THR A 493 13.33 8.70 31.75
C THR A 493 14.48 9.59 31.27
N SER A 494 15.65 9.48 31.91
CA SER A 494 16.81 10.40 31.78
C SER A 494 17.53 10.45 30.42
N LEU A 495 17.18 9.64 29.41
CA LEU A 495 17.92 9.65 28.14
C LEU A 495 17.43 10.74 27.17
N SER A 496 16.12 11.00 27.12
CA SER A 496 15.53 11.94 26.15
C SER A 496 15.80 13.40 26.52
N VAL A 497 15.74 13.76 27.81
CA VAL A 497 16.03 15.13 28.28
C VAL A 497 17.49 15.52 28.02
N CYS A 498 18.44 14.61 28.26
CA CYS A 498 19.85 14.84 27.95
C CYS A 498 20.14 14.89 26.44
N LYS A 499 19.46 14.07 25.62
CA LYS A 499 19.52 14.15 24.15
C LYS A 499 18.99 15.50 23.66
N ILE A 500 17.84 15.93 24.18
CA ILE A 500 17.25 17.25 23.89
C ILE A 500 18.26 18.34 24.26
N ILE A 501 18.76 18.41 25.50
CA ILE A 501 19.77 19.40 25.92
C ILE A 501 21.01 19.41 25.00
N ARG A 502 21.51 18.24 24.56
CA ARG A 502 22.60 18.17 23.57
C ARG A 502 22.22 18.78 22.21
N ILE A 503 21.06 18.45 21.67
CA ILE A 503 20.52 19.05 20.44
C ILE A 503 20.34 20.57 20.60
N LEU A 504 19.92 21.02 21.77
CA LEU A 504 19.75 22.44 22.09
C LEU A 504 21.11 23.17 22.11
N SER A 505 22.16 22.56 22.68
CA SER A 505 23.52 23.14 22.78
C SER A 505 24.26 23.28 21.44
N THR A 506 24.08 22.33 20.51
CA THR A 506 24.72 22.37 19.17
C THR A 506 24.02 23.33 18.21
N THR A 507 22.74 23.64 18.41
CA THR A 507 22.05 24.65 17.59
C THR A 507 22.37 26.09 17.98
N SER A 508 22.73 26.36 19.24
CA SER A 508 23.11 27.71 19.69
C SER A 508 24.42 28.21 19.08
N THR A 509 25.28 27.30 18.62
CA THR A 509 26.58 27.60 17.98
C THR A 509 26.49 27.79 16.47
N LEU A 510 25.35 27.49 15.85
CA LEU A 510 25.10 27.66 14.40
C LEU A 510 24.30 28.93 14.07
N VAL A 511 23.75 29.61 15.09
CA VAL A 511 22.95 30.85 14.97
C VAL A 511 23.74 32.08 15.41
N SER A 512 24.94 31.90 15.96
CA SER A 512 25.99 32.90 16.12
C SER A 512 26.95 32.85 14.94
#